data_AF-A0A378A623-F1
#
_entry.id   AF-A0A378A623-F1
#
_cell.length_a   1.000
_cell.length_b   1.000
_cell.length_c   1.000
_cell.angle_alpha   90.00
_cell.angle_beta   90.00
_cell.angle_gamma   90.00
#
_symmetry.space_group_name_H-M   'P 1'
#
loop_
_entity.id
_entity.type
_entity.pdbx_description
1 polymer ?
#
loop_
_entity_poly.entity_id
_entity_poly.type
_entity_poly.pdbx_seq_one_letter_code
_entity_poly.pdbx_strand_id
1 'polypeptide(L)' 'MPVGGYKHSGIGRENGVMTLQSYTQVKSIQVEMGKFQSIF' A
#
# COMPACT_ATOMS: atom_id res chain seq x y z
N MET A 1 -10.29 -13.10 -8.93
CA MET A 1 -10.96 -11.94 -9.55
C MET A 1 -11.45 -11.02 -8.44
N PRO A 2 -10.97 -9.76 -8.34
CA PRO A 2 -11.44 -8.82 -7.33
C PRO A 2 -12.80 -8.23 -7.71
N VAL A 3 -13.72 -8.11 -6.74
CA VAL A 3 -15.07 -7.55 -6.92
C VAL A 3 -15.24 -6.28 -6.09
N GLY A 4 -16.02 -5.32 -6.57
CA GLY A 4 -16.25 -4.06 -5.85
C GLY A 4 -17.32 -3.20 -6.52
N GLY A 5 -17.92 -2.29 -5.76
CA GLY A 5 -18.97 -1.38 -6.23
C GLY A 5 -18.44 -0.31 -7.19
N TYR A 6 -19.34 0.25 -8.00
CA TYR A 6 -19.07 1.41 -8.84
C TYR A 6 -19.90 2.63 -8.39
N LYS A 7 -19.34 3.84 -8.49
CA LYS A 7 -19.99 5.09 -8.05
C LYS A 7 -20.47 5.02 -6.59
N HIS A 8 -21.79 5.04 -6.36
CA HIS A 8 -22.40 5.04 -5.04
C HIS A 8 -22.63 3.63 -4.47
N SER A 9 -22.28 2.57 -5.21
CA SER A 9 -22.46 1.17 -4.75
C SER A 9 -21.37 0.68 -3.78
N GLY A 10 -20.39 1.52 -3.44
CA GLY A 10 -19.35 1.21 -2.44
C GLY A 10 -17.94 1.64 -2.86
N ILE A 11 -17.01 1.67 -1.89
CA ILE A 11 -15.60 1.98 -2.08
C ILE A 11 -14.76 0.80 -1.57
N GLY A 12 -13.74 0.39 -2.32
CA GLY A 12 -12.89 -0.76 -2.01
C GLY A 12 -13.15 -1.97 -2.90
N ARG A 13 -12.40 -3.06 -2.67
CA ARG A 13 -12.58 -4.34 -3.37
C ARG A 13 -12.41 -5.52 -2.42
N GLU A 14 -13.20 -6.56 -2.65
CA GLU A 14 -13.17 -7.84 -1.97
C GLU A 14 -12.67 -8.95 -2.92
N ASN A 15 -12.12 -10.02 -2.36
CA ASN A 15 -11.49 -11.14 -3.06
C ASN A 15 -10.25 -10.82 -3.92
N GLY A 16 -9.42 -11.85 -4.14
CA GLY A 16 -8.17 -11.71 -4.89
C GLY A 16 -7.07 -10.94 -4.14
N VAL A 17 -5.90 -10.83 -4.76
CA VAL A 17 -4.67 -10.32 -4.10
C VAL A 17 -4.77 -8.84 -3.70
N MET A 18 -5.56 -8.05 -4.44
CA MET A 18 -5.77 -6.62 -4.15
C MET A 18 -6.44 -6.36 -2.79
N THR A 19 -7.35 -7.26 -2.38
CA THR A 19 -8.02 -7.13 -1.08
C THR A 19 -7.04 -7.36 0.05
N LEU A 20 -6.18 -8.37 -0.05
CA LEU A 20 -5.15 -8.63 0.96
C LEU A 20 -4.24 -7.42 1.17
N GLN A 21 -3.82 -6.77 0.08
CA GLN A 21 -3.03 -5.54 0.14
C GLN A 21 -3.78 -4.40 0.84
N SER A 22 -5.10 -4.30 0.66
CA SER A 22 -5.93 -3.26 1.28
C SER A 22 -6.11 -3.44 2.80
N TYR A 23 -5.90 -4.66 3.31
CA TYR A 23 -5.89 -4.97 4.75
C TYR A 23 -4.50 -4.92 5.39
N THR A 24 -3.46 -4.61 4.60
CA THR A 24 -2.10 -4.42 5.09
C THR A 24 -1.65 -2.98 4.86
N GLN A 25 -0.72 -2.48 5.68
CA GLN A 25 -0.15 -1.15 5.50
C GLN A 25 1.32 -1.26 5.13
N VAL A 26 1.74 -0.48 4.13
CA VAL A 26 3.15 -0.43 3.71
C VAL A 26 3.92 0.39 4.73
N LYS A 27 4.93 -0.24 5.36
CA LYS A 27 5.94 0.45 6.16
C LYS A 27 7.24 0.54 5.35
N SER A 28 7.58 1.74 4.89
CA SER A 28 8.82 1.98 4.15
C SER A 28 9.98 2.16 5.13
N ILE A 29 11.06 1.40 4.93
CA ILE A 29 12.28 1.46 5.74
C ILE A 29 13.47 1.67 4.80
N GLN A 30 14.16 2.80 4.95
CA GLN A 30 15.43 3.04 4.29
C GLN A 30 16.56 2.51 5.17
N VAL A 31 17.45 1.74 4.58
CA VAL A 31 18.66 1.23 5.24
C VAL A 31 19.86 1.83 4.51
N GLU A 32 20.51 2.79 5.16
CA GLU A 32 21.74 3.41 4.67
C GLU A 32 22.95 2.70 5.30
N MET A 33 23.83 2.15 4.46
CA MET A 33 25.01 1.41 4.91
C MET A 33 26.28 2.28 4.89
N GLY A 34 26.20 3.47 4.30
CA GLY A 34 27.30 4.44 4.21
C GLY A 34 27.25 5.52 5.29
N LYS A 35 28.15 6.50 5.17
CA LYS A 35 28.12 7.70 6.01
C LYS A 35 27.00 8.62 5.52
N PHE A 36 26.21 9.14 6.45
CA PHE A 36 25.24 10.20 6.16
C PHE A 36 25.96 11.45 5.64
N GLN A 37 25.47 12.00 4.52
CA GLN A 37 26.00 13.24 3.95
C GLN A 37 25.11 14.41 4.38
N SER A 38 25.70 15.35 5.14
CA SER A 38 25.03 16.58 5.56
C SER A 38 24.78 17.48 4.35
N ILE A 39 23.58 18.08 4.32
CA ILE A 39 23.24 19.16 3.38
C ILE A 39 23.60 20.54 3.93
N PHE A 40 24.06 20.60 5.18
CA PHE A 40 24.60 21.79 5.85
C PHE A 40 26.12 21.77 5.84
#